data_AF-A0AAW8AXG5-F1
#
_entry.id   AF-A0AAW8AXG5-F1
#
_cell.length_a   1.000
_cell.length_b   1.000
_cell.length_c   1.000
_cell.angle_alpha   90.00
_cell.angle_beta   90.00
_cell.angle_gamma   90.00
#
_symmetry.space_group_name_H-M   'P 1'
#
loop_
_entity.id
_entity.type
_entity.pdbx_description
1 polymer ?
#
loop_
_entity_poly.entity_id
_entity_poly.type
_entity_poly.pdbx_seq_one_letter_code
_entity_poly.pdbx_strand_id
1 'polypeptide(L)' 'PHRFSPETLAQSAKLPEKLRAADLKQRIDLRDVPLVTIDGEDARDFDDAVYCEPFKQGRGKKAFEGWRLLVAIADVSH' A
#
# COMPACT_ATOMS: atom_id res chain seq x y z
N PRO A 1 24.32 -8.88 -11.21
CA PRO A 1 24.87 -7.75 -10.40
C PRO A 1 24.46 -7.96 -8.93
N HIS A 2 25.36 -7.75 -7.96
CA HIS A 2 25.12 -8.07 -6.54
C HIS A 2 25.68 -7.02 -5.55
N ARG A 3 26.27 -5.94 -6.08
CA ARG A 3 26.73 -4.78 -5.31
C ARG A 3 26.09 -3.54 -5.91
N PHE A 4 25.54 -2.68 -5.06
CA PHE A 4 25.07 -1.36 -5.46
C PHE A 4 26.25 -0.44 -5.76
N SER A 5 26.06 0.52 -6.65
CA SER A 5 27.10 1.52 -6.93
C SER A 5 27.21 2.52 -5.77
N PRO A 6 28.37 3.19 -5.62
CA PRO A 6 28.53 4.26 -4.64
C PRO A 6 27.45 5.35 -4.77
N GLU A 7 27.05 5.67 -6.01
CA GLU A 7 26.02 6.68 -6.30
C GLU A 7 24.63 6.24 -5.80
N THR A 8 24.26 4.97 -6.01
CA THR A 8 22.99 4.41 -5.51
C THR A 8 22.92 4.45 -3.98
N LEU A 9 24.02 4.05 -3.31
CA LEU A 9 24.09 4.09 -1.84
C LEU A 9 24.03 5.53 -1.31
N ALA A 10 24.69 6.47 -1.98
CA ALA A 10 24.64 7.88 -1.61
C ALA A 10 23.25 8.50 -1.82
N GLN A 11 22.46 8.00 -2.77
CA GLN A 11 21.08 8.42 -2.99
C GLN A 11 20.16 7.87 -1.89
N SER A 12 20.23 6.57 -1.58
CA SER A 12 19.35 5.95 -0.58
C SER A 12 19.60 6.48 0.83
N ALA A 13 20.85 6.81 1.19
CA ALA A 13 21.21 7.38 2.49
C ALA A 13 20.56 8.75 2.79
N LYS A 14 19.98 9.42 1.78
CA LYS A 14 19.28 10.70 1.94
C LYS A 14 17.78 10.54 2.23
N LEU A 15 17.25 9.31 2.12
CA LEU A 15 15.83 9.06 2.36
C LEU A 15 15.53 9.19 3.87
N PRO A 16 14.41 9.84 4.23
CA PRO A 16 14.02 9.94 5.63
C PRO A 16 13.54 8.57 6.15
N GLU A 17 13.75 8.31 7.44
CA GLU A 17 13.25 7.09 8.10
C GLU A 17 11.73 7.09 8.27
N LYS A 18 11.10 8.28 8.33
CA LYS A 18 9.66 8.46 8.47
C LYS A 18 9.12 9.33 7.34
N LEU A 19 7.87 9.06 6.95
CA LEU A 19 7.14 9.90 6.01
C LEU A 19 7.03 11.34 6.53
N ARG A 20 7.24 12.30 5.63
CA ARG A 20 7.06 13.73 5.90
C ARG A 20 5.66 14.13 5.47
N ALA A 21 5.15 15.24 6.02
CA ALA A 21 3.84 15.76 5.64
C ALA A 21 3.71 16.07 4.13
N ALA A 22 4.82 16.44 3.48
CA ALA A 22 4.86 16.69 2.04
C ALA A 22 4.64 15.40 1.21
N ASP A 23 5.11 14.25 1.70
CA ASP A 23 5.02 12.96 1.00
C ASP A 23 3.56 12.43 0.97
N LEU A 24 2.69 12.95 1.86
CA LEU A 24 1.27 12.62 1.94
C LEU A 24 0.38 13.49 1.03
N LYS A 25 0.93 14.55 0.44
CA LYS A 25 0.15 15.49 -0.39
C LYS A 25 -0.38 14.75 -1.63
N GLN A 26 -1.64 15.00 -1.99
CA GLN A 26 -2.34 14.35 -3.11
C GLN A 26 -2.57 12.84 -2.97
N ARG A 27 -2.35 12.27 -1.77
CA ARG A 27 -2.69 10.87 -1.48
C ARG A 27 -4.07 10.77 -0.83
N ILE A 28 -4.75 9.66 -1.07
CA ILE A 28 -5.97 9.30 -0.34
C ILE A 28 -5.54 8.71 1.00
N ASP A 29 -6.11 9.21 2.09
CA ASP A 29 -5.82 8.69 3.43
C ASP A 29 -6.66 7.44 3.70
N LEU A 30 -5.99 6.29 3.85
CA LEU A 30 -6.59 4.99 4.15
C LEU A 30 -6.08 4.42 5.47
N ARG A 31 -5.48 5.22 6.35
CA ARG A 31 -4.85 4.72 7.59
C ARG A 31 -5.82 4.07 8.58
N ASP A 32 -7.11 4.40 8.49
CA ASP A 32 -8.17 3.80 9.30
C ASP A 32 -8.76 2.51 8.68
N VAL A 33 -8.34 2.14 7.46
CA VAL A 33 -8.75 0.88 6.82
C VAL A 33 -7.85 -0.25 7.36
N PRO A 34 -8.42 -1.39 7.81
CA PRO A 34 -7.63 -2.48 8.39
C PRO A 34 -7.02 -3.35 7.28
N LEU A 35 -6.14 -2.75 6.48
CA LEU A 35 -5.29 -3.44 5.51
C LEU A 35 -4.33 -4.36 6.25
N VAL A 36 -4.13 -5.56 5.70
CA VAL A 36 -3.16 -6.54 6.20
C VAL A 36 -2.27 -7.03 5.06
N THR A 37 -1.04 -7.41 5.37
CA THR A 37 -0.13 -8.11 4.46
C THR A 37 -0.12 -9.60 4.84
N ILE A 38 0.11 -10.48 3.86
CA ILE A 38 0.13 -11.93 4.09
C ILE A 38 1.36 -12.50 3.37
N ASP A 39 2.42 -12.68 4.13
CA ASP A 39 3.76 -12.96 3.62
C ASP A 39 4.40 -14.16 4.33
N GLY A 40 5.53 -14.63 3.78
CA GLY A 40 6.36 -15.64 4.45
C GLY A 40 7.01 -15.09 5.72
N GLU A 41 7.31 -15.97 6.68
CA GLU A 41 7.85 -15.60 8.01
C GLU A 41 9.16 -14.77 7.93
N ASP A 42 10.00 -15.04 6.93
CA ASP A 42 11.28 -14.37 6.73
C ASP A 42 11.20 -13.13 5.82
N ALA A 43 10.04 -12.82 5.24
CA ALA A 43 9.86 -11.66 4.37
C ALA A 43 9.99 -10.35 5.15
N ARG A 44 10.56 -9.31 4.51
CA ARG A 44 10.77 -7.98 5.12
C ARG A 44 10.37 -6.83 4.18
N ASP A 45 10.04 -7.17 2.94
CA ASP A 45 9.71 -6.34 1.80
C ASP A 45 8.23 -6.53 1.44
N PHE A 46 7.35 -5.94 2.25
CA PHE A 46 5.91 -6.06 2.06
C PHE A 46 5.41 -5.10 0.97
N ASP A 47 5.24 -5.61 -0.24
CA ASP A 47 4.88 -4.82 -1.43
C ASP A 47 3.37 -4.62 -1.59
N ASP A 48 2.53 -5.42 -0.94
CA ASP A 48 1.08 -5.33 -1.05
C ASP A 48 0.35 -5.49 0.29
N ALA A 49 -0.85 -4.92 0.35
CA ALA A 49 -1.78 -5.08 1.46
C ALA A 49 -3.22 -5.17 0.96
N VAL A 50 -4.03 -5.98 1.63
CA VAL A 50 -5.40 -6.28 1.21
C VAL A 50 -6.41 -6.04 2.32
N TYR A 51 -7.61 -5.61 1.93
CA TYR A 51 -8.80 -5.52 2.79
C TYR A 51 -10.05 -5.75 1.95
N CYS A 52 -11.03 -6.46 2.49
CA CYS A 52 -12.31 -6.66 1.83
C CYS A 52 -13.50 -6.48 2.77
N GLU A 53 -14.59 -5.92 2.25
CA GLU A 53 -15.83 -5.75 2.99
C GLU A 53 -17.05 -6.08 2.11
N PRO A 54 -18.16 -6.57 2.69
CA PRO A 54 -19.41 -6.71 1.96
C PRO A 54 -19.85 -5.37 1.39
N PHE A 55 -20.28 -5.37 0.14
CA PHE A 55 -20.74 -4.19 -0.57
C PHE A 55 -22.15 -4.41 -1.09
N LYS A 56 -23.00 -3.39 -0.91
CA LYS A 56 -24.36 -3.38 -1.45
C LYS A 56 -24.65 -2.04 -2.12
N GLN A 57 -25.13 -2.10 -3.35
CA GLN A 57 -25.55 -0.92 -4.09
C GLN A 57 -27.00 -1.07 -4.56
N GLY A 58 -27.80 -0.02 -4.32
CA GLY A 58 -29.22 0.00 -4.68
C GLY A 58 -30.14 -0.64 -3.64
N ARG A 59 -31.42 -0.80 -4.00
CA ARG A 59 -32.49 -1.30 -3.12
C ARG A 59 -33.43 -2.25 -3.87
N GLY A 60 -34.09 -3.13 -3.11
CA GLY A 60 -35.10 -4.06 -3.65
C GLY A 60 -34.51 -5.14 -4.57
N LYS A 61 -35.33 -5.66 -5.49
CA LYS A 61 -34.95 -6.76 -6.41
C LYS A 61 -33.81 -6.44 -7.38
N LYS A 62 -33.39 -5.17 -7.46
CA LYS A 62 -32.29 -4.70 -8.32
C LYS A 62 -31.02 -4.37 -7.52
N ALA A 63 -31.00 -4.64 -6.21
CA ALA A 63 -29.79 -4.44 -5.43
C ALA A 63 -28.68 -5.38 -5.93
N PHE A 64 -27.48 -4.83 -6.08
CA PHE A 64 -26.27 -5.61 -6.28
C PHE A 64 -25.64 -5.86 -4.91
N GLU A 65 -25.32 -7.12 -4.62
CA GLU A 65 -24.61 -7.56 -3.43
C GLU A 65 -23.30 -8.22 -3.88
N GLY A 66 -22.21 -7.87 -3.22
CA GLY A 66 -20.89 -8.37 -3.55
C GLY A 66 -19.86 -7.96 -2.51
N TRP A 67 -18.62 -7.79 -2.94
CA TRP A 67 -17.52 -7.37 -2.09
C TRP A 67 -16.84 -6.15 -2.70
N ARG A 68 -16.40 -5.24 -1.83
CA ARG A 68 -15.40 -4.23 -2.18
C ARG A 68 -14.05 -4.75 -1.72
N LEU A 69 -13.14 -4.92 -2.66
CA LEU A 69 -11.75 -5.31 -2.42
C LEU A 69 -10.85 -4.09 -2.61
N LEU A 70 -9.96 -3.87 -1.65
CA LEU A 70 -8.86 -2.93 -1.73
C LEU A 70 -7.56 -3.74 -1.82
N VAL A 71 -6.75 -3.40 -2.81
CA VAL A 71 -5.38 -3.89 -2.98
C VAL A 71 -4.48 -2.66 -3.02
N ALA A 72 -3.70 -2.45 -1.97
CA ALA A 72 -2.74 -1.35 -1.86
C ALA A 72 -1.35 -1.89 -2.20
N ILE A 73 -0.66 -1.26 -3.16
CA ILE A 73 0.68 -1.66 -3.60
C ILE A 73 1.68 -0.59 -3.19
N ALA A 74 2.89 -0.99 -2.81
CA ALA A 74 4.01 -0.11 -2.51
C ALA A 74 4.28 0.84 -3.69
N ASP A 75 4.31 2.14 -3.40
CA ASP A 75 4.58 3.18 -4.40
C ASP A 75 6.10 3.36 -4.57
N VAL A 76 6.75 2.38 -5.22
CA VAL A 76 8.20 2.37 -5.46
C VAL A 76 8.64 3.51 -6.41
N SER A 77 7.69 4.11 -7.12
CA SER A 77 7.96 5.16 -8.12
C SER A 77 8.08 6.58 -7.56
N HIS A 78 7.76 6.77 -6.27
CA HIS A 78 7.65 8.08 -5.63
C HIS A 78 8.95 8.87 -5.52
#